data_AF-A0A1V6CWY5-F1
#
_entry.id   AF-A0A1V6CWY5-F1
#
_cell.length_a   1.000
_cell.length_b   1.000
_cell.length_c   1.000
_cell.angle_alpha   90.00
_cell.angle_beta   90.00
_cell.angle_gamma   90.00
#
_symmetry.space_group_name_H-M   'P 1'
#
loop_
_entity.id
_entity.type
_entity.pdbx_description
1 polymer ?
#
loop_
_entity_poly.entity_id
_entity_poly.type
_entity_poly.pdbx_seq_one_letter_code
_entity_poly.pdbx_strand_id
1 'polypeptide(L)'
;MTWNELADYFLKVAEEAGEALPQIVAEEATEYYKDTFNKKGFDGNLWPEAKNEKKTGSLLVESGALVNSIQPSLISPDKVVISAGNEEVTYAKAHNEGFKGQVTVPAHTRRTKHGPVNVDQHNKQMNLPQRQFMGESKELAARMVERIETFLGNILH
;
A
#
# COMPACT_ATOMS: atom_id res chain seq x y z
N MET A 1 16.71 22.25 37.49
CA MET A 1 15.60 21.32 37.33
C MET A 1 15.15 20.84 38.69
N THR A 2 13.96 21.25 39.11
CA THR A 2 13.25 20.71 40.27
C THR A 2 12.51 19.43 39.86
N TRP A 3 11.97 18.69 40.83
CA TRP A 3 11.15 17.50 40.55
C TRP A 3 9.89 17.82 39.73
N ASN A 4 9.28 18.98 39.95
CA ASN A 4 8.12 19.42 39.18
C ASN A 4 8.51 19.77 37.74
N GLU A 5 9.61 20.51 37.57
CA GLU A 5 10.14 20.84 36.23
C GLU A 5 10.50 19.58 35.43
N LEU A 6 11.01 18.53 36.10
CA LEU A 6 11.28 17.24 35.47
C LEU A 6 9.99 16.52 35.04
N ALA A 7 8.95 16.52 35.89
CA ALA A 7 7.67 15.91 35.58
C ALA A 7 6.98 16.60 34.39
N ASP A 8 6.98 17.94 34.38
CA ASP A 8 6.42 18.73 33.28
C ASP A 8 7.18 18.50 31.96
N TYR A 9 8.51 18.42 32.03
CA TYR A 9 9.34 18.07 30.86
C TYR A 9 8.99 16.69 30.31
N PHE A 10 8.89 15.66 31.17
CA PHE A 10 8.55 14.31 30.75
C PHE A 10 7.17 14.23 30.09
N LEU A 11 6.16 14.89 30.69
CA LEU A 11 4.81 14.94 30.13
C LEU A 11 4.80 15.58 28.74
N LYS A 12 5.51 16.70 28.58
CA LYS A 12 5.63 17.39 27.29
C LYS A 12 6.24 16.49 26.21
N VAL A 13 7.35 15.82 26.53
CA VAL A 13 8.01 14.90 25.58
C VAL A 13 7.09 13.74 25.20
N ALA A 14 6.38 13.16 26.18
CA ALA A 14 5.45 12.07 25.94
C ALA A 14 4.26 12.48 25.07
N GLU A 15 3.71 13.68 25.29
CA GLU A 15 2.62 14.26 24.49
C GLU A 15 3.08 14.51 23.05
N GLU A 16 4.22 15.18 22.86
CA GLU A 16 4.79 15.46 21.54
C GLU A 16 5.10 14.18 20.76
N ALA A 17 5.66 13.16 21.42
CA ALA A 17 5.88 11.86 20.81
C ALA A 17 4.56 11.13 20.48
N GLY A 18 3.58 11.16 21.37
CA GLY A 18 2.28 10.51 21.19
C GLY A 18 1.49 11.07 20.00
N GLU A 19 1.63 12.36 19.72
CA GLU A 19 1.00 13.02 18.58
C GLU A 19 1.77 12.79 17.28
N ALA A 20 3.10 12.89 17.30
CA ALA A 20 3.90 12.88 16.08
C ALA A 20 4.18 11.46 15.54
N LEU A 21 4.42 10.48 16.42
CA LEU A 21 4.87 9.15 15.99
C LEU A 21 3.85 8.42 15.08
N PRO A 22 2.53 8.40 15.38
CA PRO A 22 1.56 7.76 14.49
C PRO A 22 1.55 8.39 13.09
N GLN A 23 1.72 9.71 13.01
CA GLN A 23 1.81 10.44 11.75
C GLN A 23 3.04 10.02 10.95
N ILE A 24 4.21 10.02 11.60
CA ILE A 24 5.49 9.61 10.98
C ILE A 24 5.39 8.18 10.44
N VAL A 25 4.83 7.26 11.23
CA VAL A 25 4.63 5.86 10.82
C VAL A 25 3.69 5.77 9.62
N ALA A 26 2.59 6.53 9.62
CA ALA A 26 1.62 6.51 8.53
C ALA A 26 2.19 7.07 7.22
N GLU A 27 2.96 8.16 7.31
CA GLU A 27 3.65 8.78 6.18
C GLU A 27 4.69 7.83 5.59
N GLU A 28 5.62 7.33 6.41
CA GLU A 28 6.69 6.43 5.98
C GLU A 28 6.13 5.14 5.34
N ALA A 29 5.10 4.53 5.96
CA ALA A 29 4.44 3.35 5.41
C ALA A 29 3.81 3.64 4.04
N THR A 30 3.08 4.76 3.93
CA THR A 30 2.40 5.14 2.69
C THR A 30 3.39 5.40 1.58
N GLU A 31 4.46 6.14 1.87
CA GLU A 31 5.53 6.43 0.91
C GLU A 31 6.24 5.15 0.47
N TYR A 32 6.62 4.28 1.42
CA TYR A 32 7.25 3.00 1.13
C TYR A 32 6.40 2.15 0.19
N TYR A 33 5.12 1.95 0.51
CA TYR A 33 4.24 1.14 -0.33
C TYR A 33 4.03 1.75 -1.72
N LYS A 34 3.93 3.08 -1.84
CA LYS A 34 3.85 3.74 -3.15
C LYS A 34 5.14 3.59 -3.94
N ASP A 35 6.30 3.67 -3.29
CA ASP A 35 7.60 3.54 -3.94
C ASP A 35 7.85 2.13 -4.51
N THR A 36 7.19 1.10 -3.97
CA THR A 36 7.26 -0.26 -4.54
C THR A 36 6.82 -0.34 -6.00
N PHE A 37 5.95 0.56 -6.46
CA PHE A 37 5.52 0.65 -7.86
C PHE A 37 6.58 1.25 -8.77
N ASN A 38 7.42 2.14 -8.24
CA ASN A 38 8.58 2.66 -8.96
C ASN A 38 9.66 1.56 -9.07
N LYS A 39 9.96 0.90 -7.94
CA LYS A 39 10.93 -0.20 -7.87
C LYS A 39 10.47 -1.46 -8.58
N LYS A 40 9.16 -1.63 -8.78
CA LYS A 40 8.51 -2.85 -9.29
C LYS A 40 8.90 -4.07 -8.45
N GLY A 41 8.86 -3.91 -7.14
CA GLY A 41 9.29 -4.93 -6.19
C GLY A 41 9.00 -4.53 -4.76
N PHE A 42 9.03 -5.50 -3.86
CA PHE A 42 8.68 -5.36 -2.45
C PHE A 42 9.65 -6.13 -1.57
N ASP A 43 10.18 -5.46 -0.54
CA ASP A 43 11.16 -6.01 0.41
C ASP A 43 12.33 -6.73 -0.30
N GLY A 44 12.91 -6.06 -1.30
CA GLY A 44 14.00 -6.58 -2.14
C GLY A 44 13.60 -7.58 -3.23
N ASN A 45 12.35 -8.03 -3.28
CA ASN A 45 11.88 -9.01 -4.27
C ASN A 45 11.19 -8.33 -5.46
N LEU A 46 11.71 -8.53 -6.67
CA LEU A 46 11.12 -7.97 -7.90
C LEU A 46 9.81 -8.67 -8.28
N TRP A 47 8.88 -7.90 -8.85
CA TRP A 47 7.63 -8.43 -9.37
C TRP A 47 7.84 -9.22 -10.65
N PRO A 48 7.04 -10.29 -10.87
CA PRO A 48 6.99 -10.95 -12.15
C PRO A 48 6.58 -10.00 -13.27
N GLU A 49 7.32 -10.06 -14.38
CA GLU A 49 7.06 -9.26 -15.58
C GLU A 49 5.63 -9.47 -16.10
N ALA A 50 5.15 -8.50 -16.87
CA ALA A 50 3.89 -8.65 -17.57
C ALA A 50 4.08 -9.67 -18.71
N LYS A 51 3.11 -10.58 -18.89
CA LYS A 51 3.13 -11.56 -19.99
C LYS A 51 3.24 -10.89 -21.37
N ASN A 52 2.65 -9.70 -21.50
CA ASN A 52 2.71 -8.90 -22.71
C ASN A 52 3.37 -7.56 -22.36
N GLU A 53 4.18 -7.04 -23.27
CA GLU A 53 4.76 -5.72 -23.13
C GLU A 53 3.67 -4.65 -23.07
N LYS A 54 3.86 -3.69 -22.16
CA LYS A 54 2.98 -2.53 -22.06
C LYS A 54 3.36 -1.51 -23.12
N LYS A 55 2.36 -0.98 -23.81
CA LYS A 55 2.51 0.14 -24.75
C LYS A 55 2.55 1.50 -24.06
N THR A 56 1.96 1.58 -22.87
CA THR A 56 1.78 2.81 -22.08
C THR A 56 1.87 2.50 -20.59
N GLY A 57 2.41 3.46 -19.84
CA GLY A 57 2.56 3.35 -18.40
C GLY A 57 3.59 2.29 -17.95
N SER A 58 3.59 2.01 -16.66
CA SER A 58 4.46 1.04 -16.01
C SER A 58 3.67 -0.19 -15.52
N LEU A 59 4.38 -1.20 -15.05
CA LEU A 59 3.78 -2.38 -14.44
C LEU A 59 2.95 -1.96 -13.22
N LEU A 60 1.67 -2.35 -13.19
CA LEU A 60 0.66 -1.92 -12.21
C LEU A 60 0.37 -0.41 -12.12
N VAL A 61 0.99 0.43 -12.96
CA VAL A 61 0.75 1.88 -13.00
C VAL A 61 0.36 2.29 -14.40
N GLU A 62 -0.95 2.38 -14.64
CA GLU A 62 -1.48 2.90 -15.91
C GLU A 62 -2.08 4.29 -15.71
N SER A 63 -3.24 4.35 -15.05
CA SER A 63 -3.84 5.61 -14.59
C SER A 63 -3.30 6.09 -13.23
N GLY A 64 -2.55 5.24 -12.52
CA GLY A 64 -2.13 5.49 -11.14
C GLY A 64 -3.21 5.19 -10.08
N ALA A 65 -4.42 4.76 -10.46
CA ALA A 65 -5.53 4.53 -9.53
C ALA A 65 -5.15 3.62 -8.35
N LEU A 66 -4.44 2.52 -8.60
CA LEU A 66 -4.00 1.60 -7.55
C LEU A 66 -3.02 2.26 -6.57
N VAL A 67 -2.01 2.96 -7.07
CA VAL A 67 -1.02 3.68 -6.24
C VAL A 67 -1.71 4.76 -5.40
N ASN A 68 -2.62 5.50 -6.02
CA ASN A 68 -3.35 6.58 -5.38
C ASN A 68 -4.35 6.07 -4.33
N SER A 69 -4.80 4.81 -4.43
CA SER A 69 -5.67 4.18 -3.42
C SER A 69 -4.93 3.81 -2.13
N ILE A 70 -3.60 3.87 -2.10
CA ILE A 70 -2.81 3.57 -0.91
C ILE A 70 -2.83 4.78 0.01
N GLN A 71 -3.50 4.63 1.14
CA GLN A 71 -3.66 5.69 2.13
C GLN A 71 -3.90 5.14 3.55
N PRO A 72 -3.56 5.92 4.59
CA PRO A 72 -3.96 5.61 5.95
C PRO A 72 -5.48 5.54 6.06
N SER A 73 -5.97 4.49 6.70
CA SER A 73 -7.38 4.27 7.04
C SER A 73 -7.65 4.47 8.54
N LEU A 74 -6.61 4.37 9.37
CA LEU A 74 -6.62 4.69 10.79
C LEU A 74 -5.24 5.21 11.18
N ILE A 75 -5.21 6.31 11.93
CA ILE A 75 -4.01 6.83 12.57
C ILE A 75 -4.40 7.10 14.03
N SER A 76 -3.84 6.32 14.95
CA SER A 76 -4.04 6.49 16.39
C SER A 76 -2.74 6.19 17.14
N PRO A 77 -2.61 6.67 18.39
CA PRO A 77 -1.40 6.45 19.21
C PRO A 77 -1.03 4.97 19.38
N ASP A 78 -2.02 4.08 19.37
CA ASP A 78 -1.85 2.64 19.54
C ASP A 78 -1.68 1.90 18.21
N LYS A 79 -2.19 2.45 17.10
CA LYS A 79 -2.26 1.73 15.84
C LYS A 79 -2.34 2.62 14.61
N VAL A 80 -1.55 2.29 13.60
CA VAL A 80 -1.69 2.81 12.24
C VAL A 80 -2.14 1.69 11.32
N VAL A 81 -3.14 1.96 10.48
CA VAL A 81 -3.62 1.01 9.46
C VAL A 81 -3.56 1.67 8.09
N ILE A 82 -2.76 1.10 7.20
CA ILE A 82 -2.74 1.49 5.78
C ILE A 82 -3.66 0.56 4.99
N SER A 83 -4.45 1.17 4.10
CA SER A 83 -5.36 0.47 3.20
C SER A 83 -4.94 0.69 1.75
N ALA A 84 -5.27 -0.27 0.89
CA ALA A 84 -5.11 -0.16 -0.55
C ALA A 84 -6.31 -0.78 -1.25
N GLY A 85 -6.79 -0.11 -2.30
CA GLY A 85 -8.04 -0.46 -2.98
C GLY A 85 -9.25 0.30 -2.41
N ASN A 86 -10.30 0.37 -3.22
CA ASN A 86 -11.60 0.94 -2.89
C ASN A 86 -12.67 0.34 -3.84
N GLU A 87 -13.87 0.91 -3.87
CA GLU A 87 -14.97 0.44 -4.75
C GLU A 87 -14.60 0.45 -6.25
N GLU A 88 -13.69 1.31 -6.68
CA GLU A 88 -13.22 1.42 -8.06
C GLU A 88 -11.95 0.58 -8.32
N VAL A 89 -11.18 0.30 -7.27
CA VAL A 89 -9.91 -0.44 -7.32
C VAL A 89 -10.08 -1.80 -6.61
N THR A 90 -11.09 -2.56 -7.04
CA THR A 90 -11.42 -3.88 -6.48
C THR A 90 -10.36 -4.95 -6.74
N TYR A 91 -9.46 -4.71 -7.70
CA TYR A 91 -8.40 -5.62 -8.11
C TYR A 91 -7.13 -5.55 -7.23
N ALA A 92 -7.04 -4.57 -6.31
CA ALA A 92 -5.84 -4.34 -5.50
C ALA A 92 -5.38 -5.61 -4.75
N LYS A 93 -6.30 -6.26 -4.03
CA LYS A 93 -6.04 -7.47 -3.25
C LYS A 93 -5.52 -8.62 -4.13
N ALA A 94 -6.20 -8.89 -5.24
CA ALA A 94 -5.83 -9.97 -6.15
C ALA A 94 -4.43 -9.77 -6.75
N HIS A 95 -4.00 -8.53 -6.97
CA HIS A 95 -2.63 -8.25 -7.39
C HIS A 95 -1.62 -8.40 -6.25
N ASN A 96 -1.94 -7.94 -5.03
CA ASN A 96 -1.03 -8.02 -3.89
C ASN A 96 -0.75 -9.46 -3.43
N GLU A 97 -1.78 -10.30 -3.41
CA GLU A 97 -1.72 -11.69 -2.94
C GLU A 97 -1.49 -12.69 -4.08
N GLY A 98 -1.77 -12.27 -5.32
CA GLY A 98 -1.91 -13.19 -6.45
C GLY A 98 -3.25 -13.93 -6.40
N PHE A 99 -3.59 -14.61 -7.50
CA PHE A 99 -4.82 -15.39 -7.56
C PHE A 99 -4.68 -16.59 -8.50
N LYS A 100 -5.08 -17.78 -8.03
CA LYS A 100 -5.20 -18.98 -8.86
C LYS A 100 -6.53 -19.65 -8.53
N GLY A 101 -7.44 -19.67 -9.49
CA GLY A 101 -8.77 -20.21 -9.26
C GLY A 101 -9.73 -19.98 -10.40
N GLN A 102 -10.93 -20.50 -10.23
CA GLN A 102 -12.02 -20.31 -11.17
C GLN A 102 -12.72 -18.98 -10.87
N VAL A 103 -12.97 -18.19 -11.92
CA VAL A 103 -13.73 -16.94 -11.84
C VAL A 103 -14.95 -17.06 -12.72
N THR A 104 -16.12 -16.70 -12.19
CA THR A 104 -17.35 -16.59 -12.96
C THR A 104 -17.40 -15.23 -13.63
N VAL A 105 -17.46 -15.22 -14.96
CA VAL A 105 -17.63 -14.01 -15.75
C VAL A 105 -19.11 -13.85 -16.03
N PRO A 106 -19.77 -12.78 -15.55
CA PRO A 106 -21.19 -12.56 -15.78
C PRO A 106 -21.49 -12.30 -17.25
N ALA A 107 -22.73 -12.61 -17.65
CA ALA A 107 -23.20 -12.32 -18.99
C ALA A 107 -23.15 -10.80 -19.26
N HIS A 108 -22.66 -10.42 -20.44
CA HIS A 108 -22.54 -9.01 -20.84
C HIS A 108 -22.50 -8.87 -22.36
N THR A 109 -22.76 -7.66 -22.84
CA THR A 109 -22.65 -7.34 -24.27
C THR A 109 -21.29 -6.71 -24.53
N ARG A 110 -20.53 -7.27 -25.48
CA ARG A 110 -19.25 -6.69 -25.93
C ARG A 110 -19.39 -6.05 -27.30
N ARG A 111 -18.70 -4.93 -27.52
CA ARG A 111 -18.64 -4.27 -28.83
C ARG A 111 -17.50 -4.85 -29.66
N THR A 112 -17.81 -5.34 -30.85
CA THR A 112 -16.80 -5.85 -31.81
C THR A 112 -16.79 -4.99 -33.08
N LYS A 113 -15.81 -5.21 -33.96
CA LYS A 113 -15.76 -4.56 -35.28
C LYS A 113 -17.00 -4.84 -36.16
N HIS A 114 -17.76 -5.89 -35.85
CA HIS A 114 -18.96 -6.31 -36.59
C HIS A 114 -20.28 -5.98 -35.88
N GLY A 115 -20.23 -5.22 -34.78
CA GLY A 115 -21.40 -4.86 -33.97
C GLY A 115 -21.39 -5.45 -32.56
N PRO A 116 -22.44 -5.19 -31.77
CA PRO A 116 -22.59 -5.72 -30.42
C PRO A 116 -22.85 -7.23 -30.45
N VAL A 117 -22.20 -7.97 -29.55
CA VAL A 117 -22.34 -9.42 -29.40
C VAL A 117 -22.61 -9.73 -27.93
N ASN A 118 -23.62 -10.55 -27.67
CA ASN A 118 -23.93 -11.05 -26.32
C ASN A 118 -22.97 -12.19 -25.95
N VAL A 119 -22.45 -12.13 -24.74
CA VAL A 119 -21.60 -13.15 -24.15
C VAL A 119 -22.34 -13.73 -22.96
N ASP A 120 -22.57 -15.04 -22.99
CA ASP A 120 -23.19 -15.75 -21.88
C ASP A 120 -22.24 -15.89 -20.69
N GLN A 121 -22.84 -16.06 -19.51
CA GLN A 121 -22.09 -16.34 -18.30
C GLN A 121 -21.31 -17.64 -18.45
N HIS A 122 -20.03 -17.62 -18.09
CA HIS A 122 -19.19 -18.80 -18.09
C HIS A 122 -18.10 -18.68 -17.05
N ASN A 123 -17.48 -19.82 -16.73
CA ASN A 123 -16.36 -19.87 -15.79
C ASN A 123 -15.03 -19.94 -16.53
N LYS A 124 -14.02 -19.26 -15.98
CA LYS A 124 -12.66 -19.25 -16.51
C LYS A 124 -11.64 -19.55 -15.42
N GLN A 125 -10.68 -20.42 -15.73
CA GLN A 125 -9.51 -20.59 -14.88
C GLN A 125 -8.59 -19.36 -15.02
N MET A 126 -8.34 -18.67 -13.92
CA MET A 126 -7.48 -17.50 -13.85
C MET A 126 -6.20 -17.83 -13.09
N ASN A 127 -5.08 -17.33 -13.60
CA ASN A 127 -3.76 -17.38 -12.97
C ASN A 127 -3.15 -15.97 -13.03
N LEU A 128 -3.27 -15.24 -11.92
CA LEU A 128 -2.73 -13.91 -11.71
C LEU A 128 -1.48 -14.04 -10.83
N PRO A 129 -0.29 -13.68 -11.34
CA PRO A 129 0.92 -13.70 -10.53
C PRO A 129 0.80 -12.67 -9.40
N GLN A 130 1.35 -13.03 -8.24
CA GLN A 130 1.49 -12.14 -7.10
C GLN A 130 2.46 -11.01 -7.45
N ARG A 131 2.05 -9.78 -7.14
CA ARG A 131 2.86 -8.56 -7.19
C ARG A 131 2.61 -7.82 -5.90
N GLN A 132 3.24 -8.31 -4.84
CA GLN A 132 3.08 -7.78 -3.50
C GLN A 132 3.61 -6.35 -3.47
N PHE A 133 2.80 -5.40 -3.06
CA PHE A 133 3.16 -3.99 -2.88
C PHE A 133 2.89 -3.52 -1.45
N MET A 134 2.17 -4.32 -0.65
CA MET A 134 1.81 -4.03 0.72
C MET A 134 1.83 -5.31 1.56
N GLY A 135 2.29 -5.20 2.81
CA GLY A 135 2.39 -6.32 3.75
C GLY A 135 3.53 -6.13 4.76
N GLU A 136 3.85 -7.18 5.50
CA GLU A 136 5.02 -7.20 6.38
C GLU A 136 6.31 -7.07 5.56
N SER A 137 7.20 -6.16 5.96
CA SER A 137 8.45 -5.86 5.28
C SER A 137 9.55 -5.52 6.29
N LYS A 138 10.72 -6.16 6.13
CA LYS A 138 11.88 -5.86 6.97
C LYS A 138 12.50 -4.52 6.62
N GLU A 139 12.53 -4.18 5.33
CA GLU A 139 13.00 -2.89 4.86
C GLU A 139 12.15 -1.75 5.44
N LEU A 140 10.82 -1.89 5.45
CA LEU A 140 9.94 -0.88 6.02
C LEU A 140 10.13 -0.74 7.54
N ALA A 141 10.20 -1.87 8.26
CA ALA A 141 10.42 -1.84 9.70
C ALA A 141 11.73 -1.12 10.07
N ALA A 142 12.82 -1.37 9.32
CA ALA A 142 14.09 -0.69 9.53
C ALA A 142 14.00 0.83 9.29
N ARG A 143 13.35 1.25 8.20
CA ARG A 143 13.13 2.67 7.87
C ARG A 143 12.30 3.38 8.94
N MET A 144 11.24 2.74 9.42
CA MET A 144 10.41 3.28 10.50
C MET A 144 11.21 3.49 11.78
N VAL A 145 12.01 2.51 12.20
CA VAL A 145 12.85 2.63 13.40
C VAL A 145 13.83 3.79 13.26
N GLU A 146 14.56 3.88 12.14
CA GLU A 146 15.51 4.98 11.89
C GLU A 146 14.82 6.35 11.93
N ARG A 147 13.63 6.46 11.32
CA ARG A 147 12.86 7.70 11.29
C ARG A 147 12.37 8.11 12.68
N ILE A 148 11.90 7.14 13.47
CA ILE A 148 11.44 7.35 14.86
C ILE A 148 12.61 7.76 15.75
N GLU A 149 13.74 7.06 15.70
CA GLU A 149 14.93 7.37 16.49
C GLU A 149 15.46 8.77 16.18
N THR A 150 15.47 9.15 14.89
CA THR A 150 15.85 10.49 14.45
C THR A 150 14.92 11.55 15.04
N PHE A 151 13.61 11.31 14.99
CA PHE A 151 12.61 12.24 15.55
C PHE A 151 12.77 12.37 17.07
N LEU A 152 12.87 11.25 17.78
CA LEU A 152 13.05 11.25 19.24
C LEU A 152 14.36 11.95 19.64
N GLY A 153 15.45 11.74 18.90
CA GLY A 153 16.70 12.47 19.11
C GLY A 153 16.54 13.98 19.02
N ASN A 154 15.76 14.46 18.05
CA ASN A 154 15.54 15.90 17.84
C ASN A 154 14.72 16.56 18.97
N ILE A 155 13.74 15.87 19.55
CA ILE A 155 12.90 16.43 20.62
C ILE A 155 13.53 16.29 22.01
N LEU A 156 14.49 15.38 22.17
CA LEU A 156 15.22 15.15 23.42
C LEU A 156 16.43 16.09 23.60
N HIS A 157 16.79 16.86 22.56
CA HIS A 157 17.83 17.90 22.60
C HIS A 157 17.29 19.23 23.13
#